data_AF-A0A8H8DQL3-F1
#
_entry.id   AF-A0A8H8DQL3-F1
#
_cell.length_a   1.000
_cell.length_b   1.000
_cell.length_c   1.000
_cell.angle_alpha   90.00
_cell.angle_beta   90.00
_cell.angle_gamma   90.00
#
_symmetry.space_group_name_H-M   'P 1'
#
loop_
_entity.id
_entity.type
_entity.pdbx_description
1 polymer ?
#
loop_
_entity_poly.entity_id
_entity_poly.type
_entity_poly.pdbx_seq_one_letter_code
_entity_poly.pdbx_strand_id
1 'polypeptide(L)'
;MINAFLSKSKNKSTCFGGDEKDNSISSKILVCAPSNAAIDQIVLRLKQGFRNPEGVIYYPKVVRVGSNVAINVKDVSLDSLVETELVKSNVKIEYDHQSTNQIVLREQLNEILKQRDILRKQLENQSSEQERGSIEVELKSLNLQKNNLGQQLDELRDQQNNTSRSLDISRHKIQVDILTKSDVICTTLSASGYEFFGNLSFDFSTVIIDEAAQCIELSTIIPLRYGCKLCILVGDPNQLPPTVFSQLATNYSYEQSLFVRMQKNCPSSIHMLSIQYRMHPHISQFPSKFFYSNKLINDENMEEKTKRPWHQIDLFGPYRFFDIHGYEDETSCSPFNLMEARAALLIYDVIIQSFPSINFCGYFGIITPYKQQLSKIKELFIEKYGDFILGNIDFNTIDGFQGQEKDIIILSCVRSSGNIKNVVFKGIGFLSDIRRMNVSLTRARSSMIILGNAKTLSGHFYWRSLIEDAGQRGLLTKFDDILFEVLEKNVKDVHFCNYNIIHNKEKISNKIDSVQKNDINEDFVENVQTETIKSSYLGKDVLFQNSDIYEKNRADSNCIVKTIFGFELIINY
;
A
#
# COMPACT_ATOMS: atom_id res chain seq x y z
N MET A 1 16.66 -12.07 10.07
CA MET A 1 17.14 -13.30 9.39
C MET A 1 18.30 -13.03 8.44
N ILE A 2 18.13 -12.18 7.41
CA ILE A 2 19.21 -11.75 6.49
C ILE A 2 20.48 -11.31 7.25
N ASN A 3 20.30 -10.50 8.29
CA ASN A 3 21.38 -10.08 9.19
C ASN A 3 22.14 -11.25 9.87
N ALA A 4 21.42 -12.23 10.40
CA ALA A 4 22.02 -13.38 11.08
C ALA A 4 22.82 -14.28 10.11
N PHE A 5 22.45 -14.30 8.83
CA PHE A 5 23.21 -14.99 7.80
C PHE A 5 24.48 -14.24 7.41
N LEU A 6 24.36 -12.93 7.13
CA LEU A 6 25.48 -12.11 6.68
C LEU A 6 26.57 -11.94 7.77
N SER A 7 26.18 -11.89 9.04
CA SER A 7 27.11 -11.90 10.18
C SER A 7 27.88 -13.22 10.31
N LYS A 8 27.24 -14.36 10.07
CA LYS A 8 27.88 -15.69 10.13
C LYS A 8 28.78 -16.00 8.92
N SER A 9 28.43 -15.48 7.75
CA SER A 9 29.19 -15.65 6.49
C SER A 9 30.64 -15.16 6.60
N LYS A 10 30.88 -14.09 7.37
CA LYS A 10 32.21 -13.49 7.53
C LYS A 10 33.10 -14.18 8.59
N ASN A 11 32.54 -15.00 9.47
CA ASN A 11 33.29 -15.62 10.58
C ASN A 11 33.98 -16.96 10.21
N LYS A 12 34.22 -17.22 8.92
CA LYS A 12 35.00 -18.38 8.45
C LYS A 12 36.47 -18.09 8.17
N SER A 13 37.01 -16.96 8.59
CA SER A 13 38.47 -16.72 8.62
C SER A 13 39.05 -17.09 9.98
N THR A 14 39.41 -18.37 10.14
CA THR A 14 40.42 -18.75 11.15
C THR A 14 41.75 -18.89 10.42
N CYS A 15 42.72 -18.11 10.90
CA CYS A 15 44.01 -17.83 10.28
C CYS A 15 44.86 -19.08 10.02
N PHE A 16 45.51 -19.15 8.86
CA PHE A 16 46.95 -19.42 8.72
C PHE A 16 47.45 -18.70 7.46
N GLY A 17 48.57 -17.99 7.59
CA GLY A 17 49.05 -17.00 6.64
C GLY A 17 49.51 -17.55 5.29
N GLY A 18 49.28 -16.73 4.27
CA GLY A 18 49.76 -16.86 2.90
C GLY A 18 48.96 -15.92 2.00
N ASP A 19 49.64 -14.98 1.33
CA ASP A 19 49.04 -14.06 0.37
C ASP A 19 48.48 -14.83 -0.85
N GLU A 20 47.27 -15.35 -0.73
CA GLU A 20 46.44 -15.72 -1.86
C GLU A 20 45.20 -14.81 -1.88
N LYS A 21 44.96 -14.16 -3.02
CA LYS A 21 43.70 -13.44 -3.28
C LYS A 21 42.56 -14.44 -3.19
N ASP A 22 41.93 -14.49 -2.02
CA ASP A 22 40.85 -15.39 -1.70
C ASP A 22 39.59 -15.00 -2.51
N ASN A 23 39.51 -15.49 -3.74
CA ASN A 23 38.35 -15.38 -4.64
C ASN A 23 37.20 -16.29 -4.16
N SER A 24 36.98 -16.39 -2.86
CA SER A 24 35.84 -17.09 -2.29
C SER A 24 34.58 -16.30 -2.64
N ILE A 25 33.70 -16.88 -3.46
CA ILE A 25 32.43 -16.25 -3.82
C ILE A 25 31.65 -16.07 -2.51
N SER A 26 31.37 -14.82 -2.14
CA SER A 26 30.61 -14.51 -0.94
C SER A 26 29.24 -15.19 -0.99
N SER A 27 28.87 -15.85 0.11
CA SER A 27 27.58 -16.52 0.22
C SER A 27 26.43 -15.52 0.01
N LYS A 28 25.54 -15.82 -0.92
CA LYS A 28 24.43 -14.93 -1.31
C LYS A 28 23.09 -15.41 -0.78
N ILE A 29 22.20 -14.47 -0.54
CA ILE A 29 20.81 -14.75 -0.20
C ILE A 29 19.92 -14.39 -1.38
N LEU A 30 19.06 -15.31 -1.77
CA LEU A 30 17.93 -15.02 -2.65
C LEU A 30 16.71 -14.69 -1.81
N VAL A 31 16.14 -13.51 -2.03
CA VAL A 31 14.91 -13.08 -1.37
C VAL A 31 13.83 -12.94 -2.42
N CYS A 32 12.73 -13.67 -2.22
CA CYS A 32 11.61 -13.71 -3.14
C CYS A 32 10.32 -13.27 -2.47
N ALA A 33 9.39 -12.75 -3.26
CA ALA A 33 8.00 -12.55 -2.87
C ALA A 33 7.08 -12.83 -4.08
N PRO A 34 5.78 -13.11 -3.90
CA PRO A 34 4.86 -13.34 -5.01
C PRO A 34 4.60 -12.09 -5.86
N SER A 35 4.69 -10.88 -5.29
CA SER A 35 4.33 -9.63 -5.97
C SER A 35 5.47 -8.61 -5.99
N ASN A 36 5.45 -7.72 -7.00
CA ASN A 36 6.40 -6.61 -7.09
C ASN A 36 6.32 -5.67 -5.88
N ALA A 37 5.11 -5.39 -5.39
CA ALA A 37 4.91 -4.52 -4.23
C ALA A 37 5.57 -5.09 -2.96
N ALA A 38 5.41 -6.39 -2.70
CA ALA A 38 6.02 -7.03 -1.53
C ALA A 38 7.55 -7.02 -1.61
N ILE A 39 8.13 -7.39 -2.75
CA ILE A 39 9.60 -7.39 -2.89
C ILE A 39 10.18 -5.97 -2.86
N ASP A 40 9.50 -4.98 -3.43
CA ASP A 40 9.98 -3.59 -3.43
C ASP A 40 9.97 -3.02 -1.99
N GLN A 41 9.00 -3.37 -1.15
CA GLN A 41 9.00 -3.03 0.28
C GLN A 41 10.18 -3.65 1.04
N ILE A 42 10.54 -4.89 0.73
CA ILE A 42 11.73 -5.55 1.30
C ILE A 42 13.00 -4.80 0.87
N VAL A 43 13.12 -4.47 -0.42
CA VAL A 43 14.27 -3.75 -0.96
C VAL A 43 14.42 -2.38 -0.28
N LEU A 44 13.33 -1.62 -0.10
CA LEU A 44 13.36 -0.34 0.61
C LEU A 44 13.90 -0.46 2.03
N ARG A 45 13.46 -1.49 2.77
CA ARG A 45 13.94 -1.75 4.13
C ARG A 45 15.39 -2.19 4.15
N LEU A 46 15.84 -3.00 3.19
CA LEU A 46 17.24 -3.42 3.10
C LEU A 46 18.18 -2.26 2.77
N LYS A 47 17.73 -1.28 1.97
CA LYS A 47 18.50 -0.06 1.67
C LYS A 47 18.78 0.80 2.91
N GLN A 48 17.93 0.72 3.93
CA GLN A 48 18.15 1.43 5.20
C GLN A 48 19.26 0.81 6.06
N GLY A 49 19.77 -0.37 5.67
CA GLY A 49 20.73 -1.14 6.44
C GLY A 49 20.08 -1.81 7.66
N PHE A 50 20.86 -2.64 8.35
CA PHE A 50 20.42 -3.29 9.58
C PHE A 50 21.58 -3.41 10.57
N ARG A 51 21.28 -3.43 11.87
CA ARG A 51 22.30 -3.58 12.92
C ARG A 51 22.66 -5.05 13.10
N ASN A 52 23.94 -5.40 13.02
CA ASN A 52 24.43 -6.72 13.42
C ASN A 52 24.31 -6.93 14.95
N PRO A 53 24.51 -8.15 15.46
CA PRO A 53 24.48 -8.42 16.91
C PRO A 53 25.43 -7.52 17.73
N GLU A 54 26.50 -7.04 17.10
CA GLU A 54 27.49 -6.13 17.70
C GLU A 54 27.04 -4.65 17.68
N GLY A 55 25.84 -4.35 17.17
CA GLY A 55 25.25 -3.00 17.12
C GLY A 55 25.69 -2.13 15.93
N VAL A 56 26.60 -2.63 15.08
CA VAL A 56 27.10 -1.95 13.88
C VAL A 56 26.08 -2.05 12.75
N ILE A 57 25.78 -0.92 12.11
CA ILE A 57 24.88 -0.87 10.95
C ILE A 57 25.62 -1.40 9.72
N TYR A 58 25.05 -2.42 9.09
CA TYR A 58 25.51 -3.02 7.85
C TYR A 58 24.57 -2.64 6.70
N TYR A 59 25.15 -2.23 5.57
CA TYR A 59 24.44 -1.93 4.33
C TYR A 59 24.74 -3.01 3.29
N PRO A 60 23.83 -3.98 3.05
CA PRO A 60 24.06 -5.00 2.05
C PRO A 60 24.06 -4.41 0.64
N LYS A 61 24.86 -5.00 -0.26
CA LYS A 61 24.71 -4.75 -1.71
C LYS A 61 23.48 -5.49 -2.22
N VAL A 62 22.38 -4.75 -2.37
CA VAL A 62 21.09 -5.28 -2.84
C VAL A 62 20.95 -5.09 -4.34
N VAL A 63 20.47 -6.12 -5.04
CA VAL A 63 20.08 -6.03 -6.45
C VAL A 63 18.63 -6.47 -6.61
N ARG A 64 17.79 -5.62 -7.18
CA ARG A 64 16.38 -5.90 -7.50
C ARG A 64 16.26 -6.38 -8.94
N VAL A 65 15.77 -7.60 -9.13
CA VAL A 65 15.63 -8.28 -10.42
C VAL A 65 14.17 -8.49 -10.78
N GLY A 66 13.75 -8.05 -11.97
CA GLY A 66 12.40 -8.24 -12.52
C GLY A 66 11.86 -6.96 -13.15
N SER A 67 10.73 -7.07 -13.85
CA SER A 67 10.05 -5.95 -14.48
C SER A 67 9.16 -5.17 -13.49
N ASN A 68 8.68 -3.99 -13.92
CA ASN A 68 7.76 -3.13 -13.16
C ASN A 68 8.28 -2.75 -11.76
N VAL A 69 9.55 -2.39 -11.69
CA VAL A 69 10.23 -1.96 -10.47
C VAL A 69 9.74 -0.57 -10.06
N ALA A 70 9.33 -0.39 -8.80
CA ALA A 70 8.90 0.91 -8.31
C ALA A 70 10.02 1.97 -8.37
N ILE A 71 9.63 3.23 -8.56
CA ILE A 71 10.57 4.35 -8.79
C ILE A 71 11.59 4.48 -7.66
N ASN A 72 11.17 4.28 -6.41
CA ASN A 72 11.98 4.39 -5.20
C ASN A 72 12.99 3.25 -4.98
N VAL A 73 12.91 2.18 -5.78
CA VAL A 73 13.87 1.06 -5.80
C VAL A 73 14.56 0.90 -7.15
N LYS A 74 14.32 1.83 -8.08
CA LYS A 74 14.89 1.79 -9.44
C LYS A 74 16.42 1.90 -9.42
N ASP A 75 16.98 2.65 -8.49
CA ASP A 75 18.42 2.83 -8.28
C ASP A 75 19.18 1.53 -7.98
N VAL A 76 18.50 0.53 -7.41
CA VAL A 76 19.07 -0.81 -7.14
C VAL A 76 18.55 -1.88 -8.09
N SER A 77 17.79 -1.49 -9.13
CA SER A 77 17.31 -2.43 -10.15
C SER A 77 18.44 -2.89 -11.06
N LEU A 78 18.46 -4.18 -11.40
CA LEU A 78 19.48 -4.76 -12.27
C LEU A 78 19.56 -4.00 -13.60
N ASP A 79 18.42 -3.68 -14.21
CA ASP A 79 18.40 -2.94 -15.47
C ASP A 79 19.02 -1.54 -15.35
N SER A 80 18.73 -0.79 -14.28
CA SER A 80 19.29 0.55 -14.11
C SER A 80 20.78 0.51 -13.77
N LEU A 81 21.23 -0.48 -13.00
CA LEU A 81 22.64 -0.69 -12.68
C LEU A 81 23.44 -1.06 -13.95
N VAL A 82 22.88 -1.95 -14.77
CA VAL A 82 23.48 -2.35 -16.05
C VAL A 82 23.55 -1.18 -17.01
N GLU A 83 22.48 -0.39 -17.11
CA GLU A 83 22.43 0.79 -17.96
C GLU A 83 23.49 1.82 -17.56
N THR A 84 23.63 2.07 -16.26
CA THR A 84 24.63 2.98 -15.70
C THR A 84 26.04 2.53 -16.08
N GLU A 85 26.32 1.22 -16.04
CA GLU A 85 27.64 0.70 -16.37
C GLU A 85 27.90 0.64 -17.88
N LEU A 86 26.87 0.39 -18.69
CA LEU A 86 26.94 0.45 -20.16
C LEU A 86 27.27 1.86 -20.65
N VAL A 87 26.68 2.89 -20.05
CA VAL A 87 27.00 4.29 -20.38
C VAL A 87 28.46 4.62 -20.06
N LYS A 88 29.00 4.16 -18.92
CA LYS A 88 30.43 4.34 -18.59
C LYS A 88 31.37 3.65 -19.58
N SER A 89 30.93 2.56 -20.19
CA SER A 89 31.73 1.79 -21.15
C SER A 89 31.75 2.37 -22.56
N ASN A 90 31.08 3.50 -22.82
CA ASN A 90 30.91 4.16 -24.13
C ASN A 90 30.23 3.33 -25.25
N VAL A 91 30.09 2.01 -25.11
CA VAL A 91 29.50 1.13 -26.14
C VAL A 91 28.07 1.54 -26.50
N LYS A 92 27.29 1.98 -25.50
CA LYS A 92 25.90 2.43 -25.72
C LYS A 92 25.83 3.75 -26.49
N ILE A 93 26.75 4.68 -26.22
CA ILE A 93 26.83 5.98 -26.91
C ILE A 93 27.13 5.76 -28.40
N GLU A 94 28.04 4.84 -28.72
CA GLU A 94 28.39 4.49 -30.09
C GLU A 94 27.18 3.91 -30.87
N TYR A 95 26.42 3.00 -30.26
CA TYR A 95 25.21 2.45 -30.85
C TYR A 95 24.08 3.48 -31.04
N ASP A 96 23.87 4.34 -30.05
CA ASP A 96 22.86 5.41 -30.12
C ASP A 96 23.20 6.39 -31.27
N HIS A 97 24.49 6.76 -31.44
CA HIS A 97 24.95 7.57 -32.58
C HIS A 97 24.76 6.89 -33.93
N GLN A 98 25.08 5.60 -34.05
CA GLN A 98 24.87 4.83 -35.29
C GLN A 98 23.37 4.78 -35.66
N SER A 99 22.50 4.64 -34.67
CA SER A 99 21.04 4.62 -34.86
C SER A 99 20.51 5.97 -35.36
N THR A 100 21.01 7.09 -34.81
CA THR A 100 20.67 8.43 -35.31
C THR A 100 21.15 8.65 -36.74
N ASN A 101 22.38 8.25 -37.07
CA ASN A 101 22.92 8.38 -38.43
C ASN A 101 22.11 7.59 -39.46
N GLN A 102 21.65 6.39 -39.10
CA GLN A 102 20.79 5.59 -39.97
C GLN A 102 19.45 6.29 -40.27
N ILE A 103 18.86 6.99 -39.29
CA ILE A 103 17.62 7.76 -39.48
C ILE A 103 17.88 8.91 -40.47
N VAL A 104 18.95 9.69 -40.27
CA VAL A 104 19.32 10.81 -41.13
C VAL A 104 19.53 10.36 -42.58
N LEU A 105 20.25 9.26 -42.81
CA LEU A 105 20.50 8.74 -44.15
C LEU A 105 19.23 8.22 -44.83
N ARG A 106 18.29 7.65 -44.06
CA ARG A 106 16.96 7.26 -44.60
C ARG A 106 16.15 8.48 -45.03
N GLU A 107 16.20 9.57 -44.27
CA GLU A 107 15.54 10.82 -44.65
C GLU A 107 16.13 11.40 -45.94
N GLN A 108 17.46 11.47 -46.04
CA GLN A 108 18.15 11.91 -47.26
C GLN A 108 17.82 11.03 -48.48
N LEU A 109 17.79 9.71 -48.31
CA LEU A 109 17.40 8.79 -49.39
C LEU A 109 15.95 9.02 -49.84
N ASN A 110 15.03 9.26 -48.90
CA ASN A 110 13.64 9.56 -49.22
C ASN A 110 13.49 10.89 -49.96
N GLU A 111 14.28 11.91 -49.64
CA GLU A 111 14.31 13.18 -50.37
C GLU A 111 14.79 13.00 -51.81
N ILE A 112 15.88 12.25 -52.02
CA ILE A 112 16.40 11.95 -53.35
C ILE A 112 15.39 11.14 -54.18
N LEU A 113 14.69 10.18 -53.56
CA LEU A 113 13.63 9.43 -54.24
C LEU A 113 12.49 10.35 -54.70
N LYS A 114 12.06 11.30 -53.85
CA LYS A 114 11.05 12.30 -54.21
C LYS A 114 11.52 13.20 -55.37
N GLN A 115 12.74 13.74 -55.30
CA GLN A 115 13.30 14.58 -56.36
C GLN A 115 13.39 13.84 -57.69
N ARG A 116 13.85 12.58 -57.65
CA ARG A 116 13.94 11.70 -58.83
C ARG A 116 12.56 11.44 -59.45
N ASP A 117 11.54 11.21 -58.63
CA ASP A 117 10.19 10.94 -59.13
C ASP A 117 9.54 12.21 -59.73
N ILE A 118 9.84 13.39 -59.20
CA ILE A 118 9.45 14.68 -59.79
C ILE A 118 10.12 14.88 -61.15
N LEU A 119 11.44 14.72 -61.23
CA LEU A 119 12.20 14.89 -62.48
C LEU A 119 11.80 13.87 -63.55
N ARG A 120 11.47 12.64 -63.17
CA ARG A 120 10.90 11.64 -64.11
C ARG A 120 9.58 12.10 -64.71
N LYS A 121 8.65 12.60 -63.88
CA LYS A 121 7.38 13.15 -64.37
C LYS A 121 7.56 14.38 -65.24
N GLN A 122 8.55 15.22 -64.94
CA GLN A 122 8.90 16.36 -65.79
C GLN A 122 9.46 15.90 -67.14
N LEU A 123 10.33 14.89 -67.17
CA LEU A 123 10.89 14.31 -68.39
C LEU A 123 9.80 13.70 -69.31
N GLU A 124 8.76 13.11 -68.73
CA GLU A 124 7.60 12.55 -69.46
C GLU A 124 6.79 13.64 -70.17
N ASN A 125 6.68 14.83 -69.57
CA ASN A 125 5.87 15.94 -70.08
C ASN A 125 6.65 16.97 -70.94
N GLN A 126 7.98 16.84 -71.06
CA GLN A 126 8.81 17.84 -71.73
C GLN A 126 9.05 17.52 -73.22
N SER A 127 8.83 18.52 -74.08
CA SER A 127 8.93 18.40 -75.55
C SER A 127 10.21 18.99 -76.15
N SER A 128 10.98 19.78 -75.39
CA SER A 128 12.28 20.35 -75.83
C SER A 128 13.44 19.36 -75.66
N GLU A 129 14.20 19.06 -76.73
CA GLU A 129 15.34 18.14 -76.68
C GLU A 129 16.49 18.63 -75.77
N GLN A 130 16.76 19.94 -75.74
CA GLN A 130 17.80 20.51 -74.88
C GLN A 130 17.47 20.37 -73.39
N GLU A 131 16.21 20.58 -73.02
CA GLU A 131 15.76 20.45 -71.62
C GLU A 131 15.61 18.99 -71.19
N ARG A 132 15.26 18.09 -72.11
CA ARG A 132 15.31 16.64 -71.81
C ARG A 132 16.73 16.19 -71.48
N GLY A 133 17.71 16.64 -72.25
CA GLY A 133 19.11 16.31 -72.02
C GLY A 133 19.63 16.78 -70.66
N SER A 134 19.24 17.98 -70.20
CA SER A 134 19.62 18.46 -68.86
C SER A 134 18.95 17.66 -67.74
N ILE A 135 17.66 17.34 -67.86
CA ILE A 135 16.92 16.52 -66.88
C ILE A 135 17.51 15.10 -66.80
N GLU A 136 17.94 14.51 -67.92
CA GLU A 136 18.58 13.18 -67.93
C GLU A 136 19.92 13.17 -67.21
N VAL A 137 20.73 14.22 -67.35
CA VAL A 137 22.00 14.38 -66.61
C VAL A 137 21.74 14.46 -65.11
N GLU A 138 20.72 15.21 -64.69
CA GLU A 138 20.33 15.33 -63.28
C GLU A 138 19.73 14.04 -62.71
N LEU A 139 18.94 13.30 -63.50
CA LEU A 139 18.49 11.96 -63.12
C LEU A 139 19.66 10.98 -62.94
N LYS A 140 20.69 11.08 -63.78
CA LYS A 140 21.89 10.24 -63.68
C LYS A 140 22.68 10.57 -62.41
N SER A 141 22.83 11.85 -62.06
CA SER A 141 23.49 12.26 -60.82
C SER A 141 22.71 11.81 -59.58
N LEU A 142 21.38 11.97 -59.56
CA LEU A 142 20.53 11.50 -58.45
C LEU A 142 20.55 9.98 -58.29
N ASN A 143 20.58 9.20 -59.38
CA ASN A 143 20.70 7.74 -59.28
C ASN A 143 22.06 7.32 -58.69
N LEU A 144 23.13 8.06 -58.99
CA LEU A 144 24.45 7.78 -58.43
C LEU A 144 24.49 8.11 -56.93
N GLN A 145 23.89 9.23 -56.52
CA GLN A 145 23.71 9.57 -55.11
C GLN A 145 22.83 8.53 -54.38
N LYS A 146 21.73 8.08 -54.99
CA LYS A 146 20.86 7.02 -54.44
C LYS A 146 21.63 5.73 -54.19
N ASN A 147 22.46 5.30 -55.14
CA ASN A 147 23.25 4.08 -55.00
C ASN A 147 24.32 4.22 -53.91
N ASN A 148 24.98 5.38 -53.81
CA ASN A 148 25.96 5.66 -52.75
C ASN A 148 25.29 5.66 -51.36
N LEU A 149 24.17 6.36 -51.20
CA LEU A 149 23.39 6.34 -49.96
C LEU A 149 22.90 4.94 -49.61
N GLY A 150 22.44 4.17 -50.60
CA GLY A 150 22.06 2.76 -50.41
C GLY A 150 23.21 1.92 -49.84
N GLN A 151 24.41 2.05 -50.43
CA GLN A 151 25.61 1.36 -49.95
C GLN A 151 25.98 1.78 -48.52
N GLN A 152 25.97 3.09 -48.21
CA GLN A 152 26.22 3.60 -46.86
C GLN A 152 25.22 3.05 -45.83
N LEU A 153 23.96 2.86 -46.24
CA LEU A 153 22.89 2.36 -45.38
C LEU A 153 23.05 0.88 -45.08
N ASP A 154 23.49 0.10 -46.08
CA ASP A 154 23.84 -1.32 -45.91
C ASP A 154 25.07 -1.48 -45.00
N GLU A 155 26.14 -0.70 -45.23
CA GLU A 155 27.34 -0.72 -44.39
C GLU A 155 27.04 -0.34 -42.93
N LEU A 156 26.23 0.69 -42.70
CA LEU A 156 25.81 1.08 -41.34
C LEU A 156 24.92 0.02 -40.68
N ARG A 157 24.08 -0.67 -41.45
CA ARG A 157 23.24 -1.76 -40.92
C ARG A 157 24.10 -2.91 -40.43
N ASP A 158 25.14 -3.28 -41.18
CA ASP A 158 26.08 -4.33 -40.78
C ASP A 158 26.91 -3.93 -39.57
N GLN A 159 27.38 -2.68 -39.51
CA GLN A 159 28.04 -2.13 -38.32
C GLN A 159 27.11 -2.17 -37.11
N GLN A 160 25.87 -1.70 -37.24
CA GLN A 160 24.87 -1.69 -36.18
C GLN A 160 24.54 -3.10 -35.67
N ASN A 161 24.43 -4.09 -36.57
CA ASN A 161 24.20 -5.49 -36.19
C ASN A 161 25.38 -6.04 -35.35
N ASN A 162 26.61 -5.72 -35.73
CA ASN A 162 27.80 -6.12 -34.97
C ASN A 162 27.89 -5.40 -33.62
N THR A 163 27.63 -4.09 -33.58
CA THR A 163 27.57 -3.31 -32.34
C THR A 163 26.48 -3.82 -31.41
N SER A 164 25.28 -4.16 -31.94
CA SER A 164 24.18 -4.73 -31.15
C SER A 164 24.58 -6.06 -30.50
N ARG A 165 25.23 -6.97 -31.24
CA ARG A 165 25.74 -8.22 -30.66
C ARG A 165 26.78 -7.96 -29.57
N SER A 166 27.70 -7.03 -29.81
CA SER A 166 28.72 -6.62 -28.83
C SER A 166 28.08 -6.03 -27.57
N LEU A 167 27.02 -5.23 -27.73
CA LEU A 167 26.22 -4.67 -26.65
C LEU A 167 25.52 -5.76 -25.84
N ASP A 168 24.90 -6.75 -26.48
CA ASP A 168 24.23 -7.84 -25.78
C ASP A 168 25.21 -8.66 -24.93
N ILE A 169 26.38 -8.97 -25.49
CA ILE A 169 27.47 -9.65 -24.78
C ILE A 169 27.96 -8.80 -23.59
N SER A 170 28.17 -7.49 -23.81
CA SER A 170 28.61 -6.56 -22.77
C SER A 170 27.57 -6.42 -21.67
N ARG A 171 26.29 -6.30 -22.04
CA ARG A 171 25.15 -6.23 -21.12
C ARG A 171 25.10 -7.48 -20.25
N HIS A 172 25.21 -8.66 -20.86
CA HIS A 172 25.21 -9.92 -20.12
C HIS A 172 26.40 -10.03 -19.16
N LYS A 173 27.61 -9.67 -19.60
CA LYS A 173 28.81 -9.66 -18.75
C LYS A 173 28.64 -8.74 -17.55
N ILE A 174 28.15 -7.52 -17.77
CA ILE A 174 27.88 -6.53 -16.72
C ILE A 174 26.80 -7.05 -15.75
N GLN A 175 25.73 -7.68 -16.27
CA GLN A 175 24.70 -8.30 -15.44
C GLN A 175 25.28 -9.34 -14.48
N VAL A 176 26.08 -10.29 -15.01
CA VAL A 176 26.73 -11.33 -14.21
C VAL A 176 27.68 -10.71 -13.18
N ASP A 177 28.46 -9.69 -13.56
CA ASP A 177 29.39 -9.00 -12.66
C ASP A 177 28.65 -8.29 -11.51
N ILE A 178 27.53 -7.61 -11.79
CA ILE A 178 26.70 -6.95 -10.77
C ILE A 178 26.13 -7.98 -9.79
N LEU A 179 25.55 -9.06 -10.30
CA LEU A 179 24.96 -10.11 -9.47
C LEU A 179 26.03 -10.82 -8.63
N THR A 180 27.21 -11.08 -9.19
CA THR A 180 28.35 -11.69 -8.49
C THR A 180 28.89 -10.80 -7.38
N LYS A 181 28.85 -9.47 -7.54
CA LYS A 181 29.28 -8.51 -6.50
C LYS A 181 28.21 -8.21 -5.43
N SER A 182 26.98 -8.68 -5.61
CA SER A 182 25.87 -8.45 -4.68
C SER A 182 25.90 -9.39 -3.46
N ASP A 183 25.29 -8.96 -2.36
CA ASP A 183 25.08 -9.77 -1.15
C ASP A 183 23.67 -10.39 -1.13
N VAL A 184 22.68 -9.61 -1.58
CA VAL A 184 21.26 -9.97 -1.55
C VAL A 184 20.65 -9.70 -2.92
N ILE A 185 20.03 -10.73 -3.50
CA ILE A 185 19.28 -10.61 -4.75
C ILE A 185 17.80 -10.71 -4.42
N CYS A 186 17.06 -9.66 -4.74
CA CYS A 186 15.62 -9.54 -4.48
C CYS A 186 14.84 -9.68 -5.78
N THR A 187 13.89 -10.60 -5.85
CA THR A 187 13.12 -10.87 -7.06
C THR A 187 11.69 -11.33 -6.74
N THR A 188 10.82 -11.41 -7.75
CA THR A 188 9.56 -12.13 -7.57
C THR A 188 9.80 -13.64 -7.74
N LEU A 189 8.91 -14.47 -7.19
CA LEU A 189 9.00 -15.92 -7.36
C LEU A 189 9.12 -16.31 -8.84
N SER A 190 8.33 -15.69 -9.72
CA SER A 190 8.39 -15.95 -11.16
C SER A 190 9.67 -15.42 -11.82
N ALA A 191 10.13 -14.21 -11.47
CA ALA A 191 11.34 -13.64 -12.05
C ALA A 191 12.62 -14.35 -11.60
N SER A 192 12.58 -15.05 -10.46
CA SER A 192 13.67 -15.97 -10.07
C SER A 192 13.90 -17.08 -11.09
N GLY A 193 12.92 -17.39 -11.94
CA GLY A 193 13.02 -18.40 -13.00
C GLY A 193 13.62 -17.90 -14.32
N TYR A 194 14.08 -16.64 -14.40
CA TYR A 194 14.75 -16.14 -15.61
C TYR A 194 16.00 -16.94 -15.94
N GLU A 195 16.26 -17.12 -17.24
CA GLU A 195 17.30 -18.02 -17.75
C GLU A 195 18.70 -17.69 -17.20
N PHE A 196 19.04 -16.39 -17.09
CA PHE A 196 20.35 -15.98 -16.61
C PHE A 196 20.65 -16.40 -15.17
N PHE A 197 19.65 -16.67 -14.32
CA PHE A 197 19.89 -17.21 -12.98
C PHE A 197 20.53 -18.60 -13.05
N GLY A 198 20.21 -19.40 -14.07
CA GLY A 198 20.83 -20.72 -14.30
C GLY A 198 22.28 -20.63 -14.77
N ASN A 199 22.71 -19.48 -15.27
CA ASN A 199 24.06 -19.25 -15.79
C ASN A 199 24.99 -18.59 -14.76
N LEU A 200 24.51 -18.35 -13.54
CA LEU A 200 25.34 -17.81 -12.46
C LEU A 200 26.34 -18.87 -11.97
N SER A 201 27.56 -18.44 -11.67
CA SER A 201 28.64 -19.31 -11.18
C SER A 201 28.50 -19.70 -9.69
N PHE A 202 27.37 -19.39 -9.06
CA PHE A 202 27.15 -19.56 -7.63
C PHE A 202 25.73 -20.02 -7.30
N ASP A 203 25.62 -20.77 -6.21
CA ASP A 203 24.35 -21.27 -5.69
C ASP A 203 23.72 -20.33 -4.66
N PHE A 204 22.40 -20.38 -4.56
CA PHE A 204 21.63 -19.76 -3.48
C PHE A 204 21.36 -20.78 -2.38
N SER A 205 22.37 -21.03 -1.54
CA SER A 205 22.23 -21.97 -0.41
C SER A 205 21.09 -21.61 0.55
N THR A 206 20.74 -20.32 0.66
CA THR A 206 19.64 -19.81 1.47
C THR A 206 18.66 -19.00 0.62
N VAL A 207 17.40 -19.42 0.65
CA VAL A 207 16.27 -18.73 0.00
C VAL A 207 15.28 -18.28 1.06
N ILE A 208 14.87 -17.02 1.02
CA ILE A 208 13.84 -16.46 1.88
C ILE A 208 12.65 -16.06 1.01
N ILE A 209 11.45 -16.52 1.36
CA ILE A 209 10.22 -16.20 0.63
C ILE A 209 9.27 -15.49 1.58
N ASP A 210 8.99 -14.22 1.31
CA ASP A 210 8.00 -13.43 2.03
C ASP A 210 6.62 -13.57 1.37
N GLU A 211 5.56 -13.32 2.15
CA GLU A 211 4.16 -13.57 1.76
C GLU A 211 3.94 -15.00 1.21
N ALA A 212 4.65 -15.98 1.76
CA ALA A 212 4.67 -17.37 1.30
C ALA A 212 3.30 -18.07 1.38
N ALA A 213 2.39 -17.58 2.23
CA ALA A 213 1.03 -18.07 2.30
C ALA A 213 0.17 -17.64 1.09
N GLN A 214 0.57 -16.58 0.38
CA GLN A 214 -0.15 -15.95 -0.73
C GLN A 214 0.35 -16.39 -2.12
N CYS A 215 1.00 -17.56 -2.22
CA CYS A 215 1.50 -18.08 -3.49
C CYS A 215 1.18 -19.56 -3.65
N ILE A 216 0.99 -20.01 -4.88
CA ILE A 216 0.79 -21.44 -5.16
C ILE A 216 2.09 -22.21 -4.89
N GLU A 217 1.95 -23.50 -4.59
CA GLU A 217 3.09 -24.36 -4.24
C GLU A 217 4.20 -24.36 -5.30
N LEU A 218 3.83 -24.48 -6.59
CA LEU A 218 4.80 -24.51 -7.69
C LEU A 218 5.63 -23.21 -7.77
N SER A 219 5.01 -22.05 -7.52
CA SER A 219 5.73 -20.77 -7.50
C SER A 219 6.77 -20.71 -6.38
N THR A 220 6.50 -21.33 -5.23
CA THR A 220 7.43 -21.38 -4.09
C THR A 220 8.69 -22.18 -4.44
N ILE A 221 8.57 -23.16 -5.35
CA ILE A 221 9.66 -24.09 -5.70
C ILE A 221 10.62 -23.49 -6.73
N ILE A 222 10.18 -22.53 -7.56
CA ILE A 222 11.00 -21.89 -8.60
C ILE A 222 12.39 -21.45 -8.09
N PRO A 223 12.51 -20.65 -7.00
CA PRO A 223 13.81 -20.19 -6.52
C PRO A 223 14.66 -21.28 -5.85
N LEU A 224 14.10 -22.47 -5.57
CA LEU A 224 14.81 -23.53 -4.84
C LEU A 224 15.74 -24.35 -5.74
N ARG A 225 15.62 -24.22 -7.06
CA ARG A 225 16.41 -24.99 -8.04
C ARG A 225 17.90 -24.66 -8.05
N TYR A 226 18.31 -23.58 -7.40
CA TYR A 226 19.68 -23.05 -7.43
C TYR A 226 20.51 -23.50 -6.22
N GLY A 227 20.55 -24.81 -5.94
CA GLY A 227 21.35 -25.37 -4.84
C GLY A 227 20.86 -25.00 -3.44
N CYS A 228 19.56 -24.72 -3.29
CA CYS A 228 18.97 -24.33 -2.00
C CYS A 228 19.09 -25.44 -0.95
N LYS A 229 19.72 -25.13 0.18
CA LYS A 229 19.86 -26.01 1.35
C LYS A 229 18.97 -25.59 2.52
N LEU A 230 18.68 -24.30 2.61
CA LEU A 230 17.82 -23.69 3.63
C LEU A 230 16.78 -22.81 2.95
N CYS A 231 15.51 -23.18 3.07
CA CYS A 231 14.38 -22.34 2.64
C CYS A 231 13.65 -21.83 3.87
N ILE A 232 13.48 -20.51 3.96
CA ILE A 232 12.72 -19.85 5.02
C ILE A 232 11.47 -19.26 4.41
N LEU A 233 10.30 -19.80 4.78
CA LEU A 233 9.01 -19.30 4.35
C LEU A 233 8.42 -18.39 5.43
N VAL A 234 8.08 -17.16 5.06
CA VAL A 234 7.44 -16.16 5.93
C VAL A 234 6.08 -15.83 5.33
N GLY A 235 5.02 -15.93 6.11
CA GLY A 235 3.68 -15.61 5.64
C GLY A 235 2.63 -15.84 6.71
N ASP A 236 1.41 -15.38 6.44
CA ASP A 236 0.27 -15.52 7.35
C ASP A 236 -0.79 -16.45 6.75
N PRO A 237 -0.96 -17.67 7.29
CA PRO A 237 -1.92 -18.65 6.78
C PRO A 237 -3.38 -18.28 7.09
N ASN A 238 -3.61 -17.31 8.00
CA ASN A 238 -4.93 -16.80 8.36
C ASN A 238 -5.38 -15.63 7.47
N GLN A 239 -4.57 -15.23 6.48
CA GLN A 239 -4.92 -14.24 5.46
C GLN A 239 -5.36 -14.92 4.14
N LEU A 240 -5.60 -14.13 3.10
CA LEU A 240 -6.11 -14.58 1.81
C LEU A 240 -5.16 -15.59 1.12
N PRO A 241 -5.71 -16.67 0.52
CA PRO A 241 -4.92 -17.57 -0.32
C PRO A 241 -4.53 -16.87 -1.64
N PRO A 242 -3.58 -17.45 -2.42
CA PRO A 242 -3.32 -16.99 -3.78
C PRO A 242 -4.60 -17.02 -4.64
N THR A 243 -4.74 -16.03 -5.53
CA THR A 243 -5.84 -16.00 -6.49
C THR A 243 -5.63 -17.03 -7.60
N VAL A 244 -6.57 -17.96 -7.74
CA VAL A 244 -6.60 -18.96 -8.82
C VAL A 244 -7.86 -18.73 -9.66
N PHE A 245 -7.71 -18.54 -10.98
CA PHE A 245 -8.83 -18.25 -11.87
C PHE A 245 -9.73 -19.46 -12.13
N SER A 246 -9.14 -20.66 -12.19
CA SER A 246 -9.89 -21.89 -12.42
C SER A 246 -10.53 -22.38 -11.13
N GLN A 247 -11.84 -22.23 -11.01
CA GLN A 247 -12.59 -22.78 -9.88
C GLN A 247 -12.45 -24.31 -9.78
N LEU A 248 -12.30 -24.99 -10.91
CA LEU A 248 -11.99 -26.43 -10.93
C LEU A 248 -10.67 -26.73 -10.22
N ALA A 249 -9.62 -25.95 -10.51
CA ALA A 249 -8.32 -26.11 -9.84
C ALA A 249 -8.41 -25.81 -8.34
N THR A 250 -9.19 -24.78 -7.96
CA THR A 250 -9.48 -24.48 -6.55
C THR A 250 -10.17 -25.65 -5.85
N ASN A 251 -11.11 -26.31 -6.52
CA ASN A 251 -11.77 -27.50 -5.96
C ASN A 251 -10.80 -28.68 -5.74
N TYR A 252 -9.68 -28.71 -6.47
CA TYR A 252 -8.57 -29.64 -6.25
C TYR A 252 -7.44 -29.07 -5.37
N SER A 253 -7.71 -28.00 -4.60
CA SER A 253 -6.78 -27.37 -3.66
C SER A 253 -5.50 -26.79 -4.29
N TYR A 254 -5.53 -26.42 -5.58
CA TYR A 254 -4.38 -25.81 -6.26
C TYR A 254 -3.95 -24.46 -5.65
N GLU A 255 -4.88 -23.77 -5.01
CA GLU A 255 -4.66 -22.53 -4.25
C GLU A 255 -3.97 -22.75 -2.90
N GLN A 256 -3.74 -24.00 -2.49
CA GLN A 256 -2.99 -24.29 -1.27
C GLN A 256 -1.50 -23.95 -1.48
N SER A 257 -0.98 -23.04 -0.64
CA SER A 257 0.44 -22.73 -0.61
C SER A 257 1.27 -23.82 0.08
N LEU A 258 2.55 -23.90 -0.29
CA LEU A 258 3.51 -24.79 0.37
C LEU A 258 3.57 -24.52 1.87
N PHE A 259 3.51 -23.23 2.27
CA PHE A 259 3.47 -22.81 3.66
C PHE A 259 2.32 -23.47 4.42
N VAL A 260 1.09 -23.35 3.90
CA VAL A 260 -0.11 -23.90 4.55
C VAL A 260 -0.06 -25.43 4.60
N ARG A 261 0.45 -26.09 3.55
CA ARG A 261 0.62 -27.55 3.53
C ARG A 261 1.66 -28.02 4.57
N MET A 262 2.81 -27.35 4.63
CA MET A 262 3.84 -27.64 5.64
C MET A 262 3.35 -27.36 7.06
N GLN A 263 2.55 -26.30 7.26
CA GLN A 263 1.97 -26.00 8.56
C GLN A 263 1.10 -27.15 9.09
N LYS A 264 0.27 -27.74 8.21
CA LYS A 264 -0.60 -28.87 8.59
C LYS A 264 0.20 -30.12 8.95
N ASN A 265 1.28 -30.39 8.22
CA ASN A 265 2.04 -31.63 8.35
C ASN A 265 3.15 -31.56 9.42
N CYS A 266 3.71 -30.38 9.65
CA CYS A 266 4.84 -30.16 10.54
C CYS A 266 4.59 -28.92 11.44
N PRO A 267 3.57 -28.94 12.31
CA PRO A 267 3.20 -27.78 13.13
C PRO A 267 4.32 -27.35 14.09
N SER A 268 5.18 -28.28 14.52
CA SER A 268 6.35 -28.00 15.36
C SER A 268 7.44 -27.19 14.67
N SER A 269 7.47 -27.17 13.33
CA SER A 269 8.43 -26.42 12.53
C SER A 269 7.99 -24.97 12.26
N ILE A 270 6.82 -24.57 12.75
CA ILE A 270 6.29 -23.21 12.57
C ILE A 270 6.68 -22.36 13.76
N HIS A 271 7.32 -21.24 13.47
CA HIS A 271 7.59 -20.21 14.46
C HIS A 271 6.60 -19.06 14.29
N MET A 272 5.70 -18.90 15.26
CA MET A 272 4.78 -17.76 15.29
C MET A 272 5.52 -16.52 15.80
N LEU A 273 5.47 -15.43 15.04
CA LEU A 273 5.85 -14.11 15.54
C LEU A 273 4.67 -13.56 16.34
N SER A 274 4.80 -13.58 17.67
CA SER A 274 3.68 -13.28 18.58
C SER A 274 3.49 -11.81 18.89
N ILE A 275 4.46 -10.93 18.59
CA ILE A 275 4.38 -9.50 18.91
C ILE A 275 4.03 -8.69 17.66
N GLN A 276 2.98 -7.89 17.73
CA GLN A 276 2.57 -6.97 16.66
C GLN A 276 3.01 -5.53 16.97
N TYR A 277 3.47 -4.82 15.94
CA TYR A 277 4.05 -3.47 16.02
C TYR A 277 3.31 -2.44 15.15
N ARG A 278 2.06 -2.72 14.76
CA ARG A 278 1.31 -1.95 13.75
C ARG A 278 0.05 -1.30 14.31
N MET A 279 -0.82 -2.10 14.89
CA MET A 279 -2.20 -1.73 15.19
C MET A 279 -2.33 -1.19 16.61
N HIS A 280 -3.22 -0.21 16.80
CA HIS A 280 -3.66 0.21 18.13
C HIS A 280 -4.24 -1.00 18.91
N PRO A 281 -4.03 -1.13 20.23
CA PRO A 281 -4.52 -2.27 21.03
C PRO A 281 -6.01 -2.59 20.82
N HIS A 282 -6.89 -1.58 20.82
CA HIS A 282 -8.33 -1.75 20.54
C HIS A 282 -8.65 -2.35 19.16
N ILE A 283 -7.82 -2.10 18.15
CA ILE A 283 -7.98 -2.69 16.80
C ILE A 283 -7.53 -4.15 16.84
N SER A 284 -6.36 -4.42 17.43
CA SER A 284 -5.74 -5.75 17.48
C SER A 284 -6.49 -6.77 18.34
N GLN A 285 -7.30 -6.31 19.30
CA GLN A 285 -7.94 -7.13 20.32
C GLN A 285 -8.82 -8.24 19.73
N PHE A 286 -9.74 -7.89 18.82
CA PHE A 286 -10.62 -8.89 18.21
C PHE A 286 -9.84 -9.84 17.28
N PRO A 287 -8.98 -9.37 16.35
CA PRO A 287 -8.18 -10.26 15.51
C PRO A 287 -7.30 -11.23 16.32
N SER A 288 -6.65 -10.74 17.37
CA SER A 288 -5.81 -11.58 18.25
C SER A 288 -6.61 -12.72 18.88
N LYS A 289 -7.76 -12.39 19.47
CA LYS A 289 -8.67 -13.37 20.08
C LYS A 289 -9.20 -14.36 19.06
N PHE A 290 -9.69 -13.86 17.92
CA PHE A 290 -10.47 -14.64 16.98
C PHE A 290 -9.61 -15.51 16.05
N PHE A 291 -8.55 -14.96 15.48
CA PHE A 291 -7.72 -15.67 14.48
C PHE A 291 -6.44 -16.27 15.09
N TYR A 292 -5.97 -15.74 16.21
CA TYR A 292 -4.66 -16.11 16.79
C TYR A 292 -4.75 -16.64 18.22
N SER A 293 -5.95 -16.96 18.72
CA SER A 293 -6.16 -17.55 20.06
C SER A 293 -5.49 -16.74 21.19
N ASN A 294 -5.52 -15.40 21.09
CA ASN A 294 -4.84 -14.46 21.99
C ASN A 294 -3.30 -14.57 22.06
N LYS A 295 -2.67 -15.32 21.13
CA LYS A 295 -1.20 -15.42 21.07
C LYS A 295 -0.54 -14.21 20.41
N LEU A 296 -1.31 -13.37 19.71
CA LEU A 296 -0.82 -12.13 19.13
C LEU A 296 -0.93 -11.00 20.17
N ILE A 297 0.19 -10.61 20.74
CA ILE A 297 0.31 -9.56 21.76
C ILE A 297 0.85 -8.26 21.14
N ASN A 298 0.60 -7.15 21.81
CA ASN A 298 1.04 -5.83 21.37
C ASN A 298 2.42 -5.51 21.94
N ASP A 299 3.24 -4.79 21.17
CA ASP A 299 4.39 -4.07 21.73
C ASP A 299 3.91 -3.06 22.78
N GLU A 300 4.70 -2.87 23.84
CA GLU A 300 4.32 -2.08 25.03
C GLU A 300 3.93 -0.64 24.69
N ASN A 301 4.51 -0.08 23.62
CA ASN A 301 4.33 1.32 23.23
C ASN A 301 3.25 1.53 22.16
N MET A 302 2.47 0.50 21.81
CA MET A 302 1.54 0.61 20.67
C MET A 302 0.43 1.63 20.90
N GLU A 303 -0.07 1.77 22.12
CA GLU A 303 -1.10 2.77 22.45
C GLU A 303 -0.59 4.19 22.17
N GLU A 304 0.62 4.52 22.63
CA GLU A 304 1.23 5.83 22.40
C GLU A 304 1.58 6.06 20.92
N LYS A 305 2.22 5.08 20.27
CA LYS A 305 2.63 5.16 18.84
C LYS A 305 1.45 5.40 17.90
N THR A 306 0.29 4.84 18.24
CA THR A 306 -0.92 4.90 17.40
C THR A 306 -1.93 5.92 17.88
N LYS A 307 -1.67 6.64 18.97
CA LYS A 307 -2.51 7.75 19.44
C LYS A 307 -2.52 8.88 18.41
N ARG A 308 -3.71 9.41 18.13
CA ARG A 308 -3.90 10.49 17.15
C ARG A 308 -4.86 11.56 17.68
N PRO A 309 -4.78 12.81 17.21
CA PRO A 309 -5.62 13.90 17.69
C PRO A 309 -7.12 13.62 17.55
N TRP A 310 -7.54 12.97 16.47
CA TRP A 310 -8.95 12.61 16.25
C TRP A 310 -9.51 11.57 17.23
N HIS A 311 -8.67 10.89 18.00
CA HIS A 311 -9.14 10.01 19.08
C HIS A 311 -9.80 10.75 20.24
N GLN A 312 -9.65 12.09 20.30
CA GLN A 312 -10.36 12.93 21.27
C GLN A 312 -11.88 12.97 21.02
N ILE A 313 -12.31 12.67 19.78
CA ILE A 313 -13.72 12.51 19.46
C ILE A 313 -14.05 11.03 19.57
N ASP A 314 -14.85 10.65 20.58
CA ASP A 314 -15.16 9.26 20.90
C ASP A 314 -15.63 8.44 19.66
N LEU A 315 -16.42 9.07 18.78
CA LEU A 315 -16.92 8.45 17.55
C LEU A 315 -15.80 8.02 16.58
N PHE A 316 -14.66 8.72 16.59
CA PHE A 316 -13.50 8.47 15.72
C PHE A 316 -12.30 7.88 16.48
N GLY A 317 -12.57 7.33 17.66
CA GLY A 317 -11.59 6.57 18.44
C GLY A 317 -10.97 5.40 17.66
N PRO A 318 -10.06 4.65 18.30
CA PRO A 318 -9.25 3.66 17.57
C PRO A 318 -10.05 2.52 16.92
N TYR A 319 -11.24 2.20 17.43
CA TYR A 319 -12.11 1.18 16.86
C TYR A 319 -13.58 1.55 17.04
N ARG A 320 -14.38 1.47 15.97
CA ARG A 320 -15.81 1.74 16.02
C ARG A 320 -16.56 0.92 14.97
N PHE A 321 -17.71 0.37 15.36
CA PHE A 321 -18.70 -0.19 14.44
C PHE A 321 -19.93 0.72 14.40
N PHE A 322 -20.26 1.21 13.22
CA PHE A 322 -21.48 1.97 12.94
C PHE A 322 -22.55 1.05 12.35
N ASP A 323 -23.61 0.80 13.12
CA ASP A 323 -24.79 0.07 12.66
C ASP A 323 -25.65 0.96 11.77
N ILE A 324 -25.59 0.70 10.46
CA ILE A 324 -26.27 1.48 9.43
C ILE A 324 -27.43 0.67 8.87
N HIS A 325 -28.64 1.21 8.99
CA HIS A 325 -29.84 0.67 8.38
C HIS A 325 -30.08 1.30 7.00
N GLY A 326 -29.31 0.86 6.01
CA GLY A 326 -29.56 1.16 4.59
C GLY A 326 -30.24 -0.01 3.87
N TYR A 327 -30.79 0.25 2.69
CA TYR A 327 -31.23 -0.79 1.75
C TYR A 327 -30.12 -1.05 0.71
N GLU A 328 -29.90 -2.32 0.38
CA GLU A 328 -29.03 -2.72 -0.73
C GLU A 328 -29.80 -2.53 -2.04
N ASP A 329 -29.21 -1.82 -2.99
CA ASP A 329 -29.76 -1.70 -4.34
C ASP A 329 -29.11 -2.76 -5.23
N GLU A 330 -29.94 -3.63 -5.83
CA GLU A 330 -29.53 -4.76 -6.67
C GLU A 330 -29.84 -4.53 -8.16
N THR A 331 -30.08 -3.29 -8.59
CA THR A 331 -30.34 -2.97 -10.00
C THR A 331 -29.20 -3.32 -10.97
N SER A 332 -28.02 -3.74 -10.46
CA SER A 332 -26.85 -4.14 -11.25
C SER A 332 -26.25 -5.47 -10.76
N CYS A 333 -25.36 -6.09 -11.55
CA CYS A 333 -24.74 -7.40 -11.27
C CYS A 333 -23.91 -7.49 -9.96
N SER A 334 -23.77 -6.41 -9.18
CA SER A 334 -23.10 -6.38 -7.88
C SER A 334 -23.80 -5.39 -6.94
N PRO A 335 -23.99 -5.73 -5.64
CA PRO A 335 -24.71 -4.88 -4.70
C PRO A 335 -23.92 -3.62 -4.32
N PHE A 336 -24.64 -2.56 -3.97
CA PHE A 336 -24.10 -1.37 -3.31
C PHE A 336 -25.08 -0.85 -2.24
N ASN A 337 -24.57 -0.07 -1.29
CA ASN A 337 -25.33 0.54 -0.21
C ASN A 337 -24.98 2.04 -0.13
N LEU A 338 -25.93 2.86 -0.58
CA LEU A 338 -25.74 4.30 -0.67
C LEU A 338 -25.61 4.97 0.71
N MET A 339 -26.28 4.43 1.73
CA MET A 339 -26.20 4.98 3.10
C MET A 339 -24.81 4.77 3.69
N GLU A 340 -24.23 3.57 3.52
CA GLU A 340 -22.83 3.34 3.93
C GLU A 340 -21.85 4.23 3.16
N ALA A 341 -22.08 4.45 1.86
CA ALA A 341 -21.21 5.30 1.05
C ALA A 341 -21.28 6.78 1.50
N ARG A 342 -22.48 7.29 1.80
CA ARG A 342 -22.68 8.63 2.37
C ARG A 342 -22.10 8.76 3.77
N ALA A 343 -22.25 7.75 4.62
CA ALA A 343 -21.64 7.72 5.95
C ALA A 343 -20.12 7.76 5.88
N ALA A 344 -19.50 7.03 4.94
CA ALA A 344 -18.05 7.08 4.73
C ALA A 344 -17.58 8.49 4.34
N LEU A 345 -18.30 9.16 3.44
CA LEU A 345 -18.02 10.55 3.05
C LEU A 345 -18.16 11.51 4.23
N LEU A 346 -19.26 11.43 4.97
CA LEU A 346 -19.53 12.29 6.12
C LEU A 346 -18.49 12.12 7.23
N ILE A 347 -18.12 10.88 7.55
CA ILE A 347 -17.07 10.59 8.55
C ILE A 347 -15.73 11.19 8.10
N TYR A 348 -15.38 11.04 6.82
CA TYR A 348 -14.19 11.66 6.27
C TYR A 348 -14.25 13.19 6.39
N ASP A 349 -15.36 13.81 5.98
CA ASP A 349 -15.58 15.26 6.06
C ASP A 349 -15.38 15.80 7.47
N VAL A 350 -16.01 15.16 8.46
CA VAL A 350 -15.97 15.60 9.85
C VAL A 350 -14.56 15.50 10.39
N ILE A 351 -13.84 14.40 10.12
CA ILE A 351 -12.46 14.24 10.61
C ILE A 351 -11.54 15.32 10.01
N ILE A 352 -11.57 15.55 8.69
CA ILE A 352 -10.65 16.51 8.09
C ILE A 352 -10.97 17.96 8.49
N GLN A 353 -12.25 18.29 8.70
CA GLN A 353 -12.67 19.64 9.09
C GLN A 353 -12.46 19.90 10.58
N SER A 354 -12.55 18.86 11.42
CA SER A 354 -12.25 18.99 12.86
C SER A 354 -10.77 19.17 13.15
N PHE A 355 -9.89 18.73 12.23
CA PHE A 355 -8.43 18.78 12.41
C PHE A 355 -7.72 19.41 11.20
N PRO A 356 -8.01 20.70 10.88
CA PRO A 356 -7.53 21.35 9.65
C PRO A 356 -6.01 21.57 9.64
N SER A 357 -5.34 21.50 10.80
CA SER A 357 -3.88 21.60 10.91
C SER A 357 -3.14 20.33 10.50
N ILE A 358 -3.85 19.22 10.27
CA ILE A 358 -3.27 17.93 9.91
C ILE A 358 -3.42 17.72 8.40
N ASN A 359 -2.30 17.42 7.72
CA ASN A 359 -2.35 16.94 6.34
C ASN A 359 -2.70 15.45 6.31
N PHE A 360 -3.93 15.12 5.91
CA PHE A 360 -4.43 13.75 5.81
C PHE A 360 -4.08 13.03 4.51
N CYS A 361 -3.26 13.61 3.62
CA CYS A 361 -2.83 12.96 2.40
C CYS A 361 -2.15 11.61 2.70
N GLY A 362 -2.72 10.52 2.17
CA GLY A 362 -2.25 9.17 2.35
C GLY A 362 -2.63 8.51 3.69
N TYR A 363 -3.41 9.17 4.56
CA TYR A 363 -3.78 8.64 5.88
C TYR A 363 -5.00 7.71 5.84
N PHE A 364 -5.89 7.91 4.86
CA PHE A 364 -7.14 7.17 4.73
C PHE A 364 -7.01 6.03 3.71
N GLY A 365 -7.64 4.90 4.04
CA GLY A 365 -8.02 3.87 3.07
C GLY A 365 -9.49 3.52 3.23
N ILE A 366 -10.23 3.46 2.13
CA ILE A 366 -11.62 3.02 2.13
C ILE A 366 -11.71 1.70 1.38
N ILE A 367 -12.12 0.66 2.11
CA ILE A 367 -12.15 -0.72 1.61
C ILE A 367 -13.56 -1.28 1.64
N THR A 368 -13.86 -2.13 0.67
CA THR A 368 -15.15 -2.84 0.58
C THR A 368 -14.97 -4.18 -0.14
N PRO A 369 -15.77 -5.21 0.17
CA PRO A 369 -15.76 -6.47 -0.58
C PRO A 369 -16.26 -6.33 -2.04
N TYR A 370 -17.05 -5.30 -2.38
CA TYR A 370 -17.77 -5.24 -3.66
C TYR A 370 -17.28 -4.11 -4.57
N LYS A 371 -16.97 -4.42 -5.84
CA LYS A 371 -16.50 -3.44 -6.83
C LYS A 371 -17.53 -2.34 -7.11
N GLN A 372 -18.82 -2.66 -7.14
CA GLN A 372 -19.86 -1.66 -7.38
C GLN A 372 -19.96 -0.63 -6.24
N GLN A 373 -19.86 -1.08 -4.99
CA GLN A 373 -19.77 -0.18 -3.84
C GLN A 373 -18.53 0.71 -3.94
N LEU A 374 -17.39 0.13 -4.32
CA LEU A 374 -16.15 0.89 -4.49
C LEU A 374 -16.32 2.01 -5.53
N SER A 375 -16.93 1.71 -6.68
CA SER A 375 -17.25 2.71 -7.70
C SER A 375 -18.17 3.79 -7.15
N LYS A 376 -19.20 3.42 -6.39
CA LYS A 376 -20.15 4.40 -5.85
C LYS A 376 -19.53 5.32 -4.80
N ILE A 377 -18.68 4.77 -3.93
CA ILE A 377 -17.90 5.56 -2.97
C ILE A 377 -16.99 6.53 -3.72
N LYS A 378 -16.24 6.07 -4.73
CA LYS A 378 -15.38 6.94 -5.54
C LYS A 378 -16.16 8.07 -6.19
N GLU A 379 -17.31 7.77 -6.80
CA GLU A 379 -18.18 8.76 -7.42
C GLU A 379 -18.56 9.88 -6.45
N LEU A 380 -19.04 9.54 -5.25
CA LEU A 380 -19.42 10.54 -4.22
C LEU A 380 -18.24 11.39 -3.75
N PHE A 381 -17.06 10.80 -3.59
CA PHE A 381 -15.86 11.54 -3.19
C PHE A 381 -15.36 12.46 -4.32
N ILE A 382 -15.40 12.00 -5.58
CA ILE A 382 -15.03 12.81 -6.75
C ILE A 382 -16.04 13.94 -6.97
N GLU A 383 -17.33 13.70 -6.77
CA GLU A 383 -18.37 14.73 -6.88
C GLU A 383 -18.10 15.91 -5.92
N LYS A 384 -17.64 15.61 -4.69
CA LYS A 384 -17.38 16.62 -3.66
C LYS A 384 -15.99 17.25 -3.74
N TYR A 385 -14.96 16.45 -4.01
CA TYR A 385 -13.55 16.87 -3.94
C TYR A 385 -12.85 16.90 -5.30
N GLY A 386 -13.46 16.45 -6.39
CA GLY A 386 -12.78 16.30 -7.68
C GLY A 386 -11.74 15.16 -7.69
N ASP A 387 -11.09 14.97 -8.84
CA ASP A 387 -10.23 13.79 -9.08
C ASP A 387 -8.98 13.70 -8.20
N PHE A 388 -8.50 14.83 -7.65
CA PHE A 388 -7.30 14.82 -6.80
C PHE A 388 -7.45 13.95 -5.55
N ILE A 389 -8.69 13.73 -5.08
CA ILE A 389 -8.97 12.91 -3.91
C ILE A 389 -8.50 11.47 -4.07
N LEU A 390 -8.44 10.98 -5.32
CA LEU A 390 -7.98 9.64 -5.66
C LEU A 390 -6.47 9.46 -5.44
N GLY A 391 -5.70 10.55 -5.35
CA GLY A 391 -4.30 10.54 -4.95
C GLY A 391 -4.09 10.69 -3.44
N ASN A 392 -5.09 11.21 -2.71
CA ASN A 392 -5.01 11.47 -1.28
C ASN A 392 -5.57 10.30 -0.44
N ILE A 393 -6.53 9.54 -0.97
CA ILE A 393 -7.18 8.42 -0.30
C ILE A 393 -7.06 7.17 -1.18
N ASP A 394 -6.69 6.05 -0.57
CA ASP A 394 -6.66 4.79 -1.28
C ASP A 394 -8.02 4.09 -1.20
N PHE A 395 -8.69 3.99 -2.35
CA PHE A 395 -9.96 3.29 -2.50
C PHE A 395 -9.73 1.93 -3.17
N ASN A 396 -10.00 0.83 -2.47
CA ASN A 396 -9.81 -0.50 -3.05
C ASN A 396 -10.80 -1.56 -2.55
N THR A 397 -10.80 -2.71 -3.21
CA THR A 397 -11.41 -3.92 -2.64
C THR A 397 -10.55 -4.48 -1.52
N ILE A 398 -11.11 -5.31 -0.63
CA ILE A 398 -10.34 -5.99 0.43
C ILE A 398 -9.15 -6.75 -0.18
N ASP A 399 -9.39 -7.56 -1.21
CA ASP A 399 -8.37 -8.36 -1.89
C ASP A 399 -7.28 -7.46 -2.54
N GLY A 400 -7.68 -6.34 -3.16
CA GLY A 400 -6.74 -5.39 -3.77
C GLY A 400 -5.95 -4.53 -2.77
N PHE A 401 -6.40 -4.45 -1.52
CA PHE A 401 -5.73 -3.72 -0.44
C PHE A 401 -4.78 -4.61 0.38
N GLN A 402 -4.62 -5.89 0.01
CA GLN A 402 -3.70 -6.79 0.67
C GLN A 402 -2.26 -6.27 0.59
N GLY A 403 -1.53 -6.36 1.70
CA GLY A 403 -0.16 -5.83 1.82
C GLY A 403 -0.07 -4.30 2.02
N GLN A 404 -1.18 -3.58 1.91
CA GLN A 404 -1.25 -2.14 2.22
C GLN A 404 -1.73 -1.92 3.65
N GLU A 405 -1.47 -0.72 4.19
CA GLU A 405 -1.87 -0.29 5.53
C GLU A 405 -2.08 1.24 5.55
N LYS A 406 -2.96 1.72 6.43
CA LYS A 406 -3.26 3.15 6.61
C LYS A 406 -3.49 3.49 8.07
N ASP A 407 -3.34 4.77 8.43
CA ASP A 407 -3.69 5.23 9.78
C ASP A 407 -5.18 5.06 10.05
N ILE A 408 -6.03 5.42 9.08
CA ILE A 408 -7.48 5.32 9.18
C ILE A 408 -8.00 4.41 8.08
N ILE A 409 -8.74 3.35 8.46
CA ILE A 409 -9.46 2.50 7.51
C ILE A 409 -10.96 2.64 7.76
N ILE A 410 -11.70 2.89 6.68
CA ILE A 410 -13.15 2.80 6.65
C ILE A 410 -13.53 1.56 5.85
N LEU A 411 -14.16 0.58 6.51
CA LEU A 411 -14.65 -0.65 5.91
C LEU A 411 -16.16 -0.56 5.68
N SER A 412 -16.60 -0.55 4.43
CA SER A 412 -18.02 -0.64 4.06
C SER A 412 -18.40 -2.09 3.74
N CYS A 413 -19.33 -2.66 4.52
CA CYS A 413 -19.77 -4.05 4.44
C CYS A 413 -20.90 -4.27 3.41
N VAL A 414 -21.67 -3.25 3.09
CA VAL A 414 -22.75 -3.20 2.08
C VAL A 414 -24.00 -3.99 2.43
N ARG A 415 -23.84 -5.25 2.85
CA ARG A 415 -24.94 -6.22 2.98
C ARG A 415 -25.98 -5.76 3.99
N SER A 416 -27.20 -5.62 3.51
CA SER A 416 -28.39 -5.35 4.32
C SER A 416 -29.53 -6.23 3.82
N SER A 417 -30.17 -6.99 4.71
CA SER A 417 -31.39 -7.72 4.36
C SER A 417 -32.52 -6.71 4.09
N GLY A 418 -32.79 -6.43 2.82
CA GLY A 418 -34.02 -5.75 2.42
C GLY A 418 -35.25 -6.58 2.82
N ASN A 419 -36.40 -5.94 3.00
CA ASN A 419 -37.70 -6.59 3.25
C ASN A 419 -38.08 -7.56 2.10
N ILE A 420 -37.57 -8.78 2.12
CA ILE A 420 -37.98 -9.85 1.21
C ILE A 420 -38.78 -10.85 2.04
N LYS A 421 -40.10 -10.88 1.76
CA LYS A 421 -41.12 -11.74 2.39
C LYS A 421 -40.92 -13.25 2.15
N ASN A 422 -39.82 -13.67 1.52
CA ASN A 422 -39.45 -15.08 1.34
C ASN A 422 -38.09 -15.32 1.98
N VAL A 423 -38.10 -16.05 3.09
CA VAL A 423 -36.94 -16.45 3.89
C VAL A 423 -36.11 -17.47 3.11
N VAL A 424 -35.29 -16.99 2.20
CA VAL A 424 -34.00 -17.63 1.91
C VAL A 424 -32.98 -16.65 2.47
N PHE A 425 -32.30 -17.02 3.57
CA PHE A 425 -31.16 -16.25 4.06
C PHE A 425 -30.16 -16.11 2.91
N LYS A 426 -30.17 -14.95 2.24
CA LYS A 426 -29.16 -14.61 1.24
C LYS A 426 -27.86 -14.51 2.02
N GLY A 427 -26.97 -15.50 1.84
CA GLY A 427 -25.69 -15.51 2.53
C GLY A 427 -24.98 -14.17 2.30
N ILE A 428 -24.17 -13.72 3.25
CA ILE A 428 -23.38 -12.48 3.16
C ILE A 428 -22.33 -12.50 2.02
N GLY A 429 -22.35 -13.53 1.17
CA GLY A 429 -21.52 -13.70 -0.01
C GLY A 429 -20.05 -13.62 0.34
N PHE A 430 -19.32 -12.75 -0.35
CA PHE A 430 -17.88 -12.49 -0.19
C PHE A 430 -17.42 -12.20 1.25
N LEU A 431 -18.31 -11.75 2.14
CA LEU A 431 -18.00 -11.48 3.56
C LEU A 431 -18.01 -12.74 4.44
N SER A 432 -18.44 -13.90 3.94
CA SER A 432 -18.40 -15.16 4.69
C SER A 432 -16.98 -15.71 4.87
N ASP A 433 -16.04 -15.22 4.05
CA ASP A 433 -14.65 -15.63 4.11
C ASP A 433 -13.94 -15.02 5.33
N ILE A 434 -13.63 -15.89 6.29
CA ILE A 434 -12.91 -15.57 7.52
C ILE A 434 -11.55 -14.89 7.25
N ARG A 435 -10.87 -15.24 6.15
CA ARG A 435 -9.56 -14.68 5.80
C ARG A 435 -9.68 -13.24 5.33
N ARG A 436 -10.74 -12.92 4.58
CA ARG A 436 -11.04 -11.54 4.16
C ARG A 436 -11.37 -10.65 5.35
N MET A 437 -12.08 -11.19 6.33
CA MET A 437 -12.34 -10.50 7.59
C MET A 437 -11.02 -10.20 8.33
N ASN A 438 -10.11 -11.18 8.44
CA ASN A 438 -8.81 -10.95 9.06
C ASN A 438 -7.99 -9.90 8.29
N VAL A 439 -7.94 -9.98 6.95
CA VAL A 439 -7.25 -8.99 6.12
C VAL A 439 -7.83 -7.59 6.35
N SER A 440 -9.16 -7.41 6.28
CA SER A 440 -9.80 -6.10 6.40
C SER A 440 -9.59 -5.47 7.78
N LEU A 441 -9.69 -6.25 8.86
CA LEU A 441 -9.53 -5.75 10.24
C LEU A 441 -8.08 -5.39 10.60
N THR A 442 -7.10 -5.87 9.83
CA THR A 442 -5.67 -5.67 10.10
C THR A 442 -5.00 -4.62 9.21
N ARG A 443 -5.78 -3.85 8.44
CA ARG A 443 -5.26 -2.78 7.56
C ARG A 443 -5.03 -1.46 8.29
N ALA A 444 -5.74 -1.23 9.40
CA ALA A 444 -5.69 0.02 10.16
C ALA A 444 -4.55 0.03 11.18
N ARG A 445 -3.82 1.15 11.25
CA ARG A 445 -2.83 1.39 12.32
C ARG A 445 -3.45 2.07 13.52
N SER A 446 -4.19 3.15 13.29
CA SER A 446 -4.60 4.08 14.34
C SER A 446 -6.11 4.11 14.58
N SER A 447 -6.93 4.02 13.52
CA SER A 447 -8.40 3.98 13.61
C SER A 447 -9.02 3.01 12.61
N MET A 448 -9.84 2.09 13.11
CA MET A 448 -10.66 1.18 12.30
C MET A 448 -12.14 1.53 12.46
N ILE A 449 -12.77 1.95 11.36
CA ILE A 449 -14.18 2.33 11.30
C ILE A 449 -14.91 1.34 10.41
N ILE A 450 -15.87 0.61 10.97
CA ILE A 450 -16.66 -0.40 10.26
C ILE A 450 -18.07 0.13 10.05
N LEU A 451 -18.53 0.13 8.80
CA LEU A 451 -19.86 0.54 8.37
C LEU A 451 -20.61 -0.72 7.92
N GLY A 452 -21.75 -1.02 8.54
CA GLY A 452 -22.54 -2.18 8.14
C GLY A 452 -23.83 -2.35 8.91
N ASN A 453 -24.74 -3.14 8.37
CA ASN A 453 -25.99 -3.48 9.03
C ASN A 453 -25.76 -4.61 10.04
N ALA A 454 -25.77 -4.30 11.34
CA ALA A 454 -25.44 -5.25 12.40
C ALA A 454 -26.38 -6.46 12.41
N LYS A 455 -27.68 -6.25 12.18
CA LYS A 455 -28.69 -7.32 12.13
C LYS A 455 -28.41 -8.31 11.01
N THR A 456 -28.08 -7.82 9.82
CA THR A 456 -27.80 -8.64 8.63
C THR A 456 -26.51 -9.42 8.78
N LEU A 457 -25.44 -8.74 9.19
CA LEU A 457 -24.13 -9.34 9.36
C LEU A 457 -24.11 -10.37 10.50
N SER A 458 -24.91 -10.15 11.56
CA SER A 458 -25.10 -11.13 12.65
C SER A 458 -25.75 -12.43 12.20
N GLY A 459 -26.25 -12.55 10.96
CA GLY A 459 -26.64 -13.83 10.37
C GLY A 459 -25.46 -14.81 10.22
N HIS A 460 -24.22 -14.32 10.15
CA HIS A 460 -23.02 -15.12 10.04
C HIS A 460 -22.24 -15.19 11.35
N PHE A 461 -21.72 -16.37 11.71
CA PHE A 461 -21.06 -16.61 12.99
C PHE A 461 -19.91 -15.64 13.27
N TYR A 462 -18.98 -15.47 12.33
CA TYR A 462 -17.79 -14.61 12.53
C TYR A 462 -18.16 -13.14 12.74
N TRP A 463 -19.10 -12.61 11.94
CA TRP A 463 -19.54 -11.23 12.05
C TRP A 463 -20.36 -10.98 13.30
N ARG A 464 -21.21 -11.94 13.70
CA ARG A 464 -21.91 -11.90 14.99
C ARG A 464 -20.91 -11.76 16.14
N SER A 465 -19.85 -12.58 16.16
CA SER A 465 -18.82 -12.49 17.19
C SER A 465 -18.12 -11.12 17.21
N LEU A 466 -17.88 -10.50 16.06
CA LEU A 466 -17.30 -9.15 16.00
C LEU A 466 -18.25 -8.07 16.51
N ILE A 467 -19.54 -8.16 16.16
CA ILE A 467 -20.55 -7.19 16.58
C ILE A 467 -20.83 -7.31 18.07
N GLU A 468 -20.92 -8.53 18.61
CA GLU A 468 -21.06 -8.80 20.03
C GLU A 468 -19.84 -8.28 20.81
N ASP A 469 -18.62 -8.49 20.29
CA ASP A 469 -17.40 -7.94 20.87
C ASP A 469 -17.38 -6.40 20.87
N ALA A 470 -17.79 -5.77 19.76
CA ALA A 470 -17.94 -4.32 19.68
C ALA A 470 -18.99 -3.81 20.69
N GLY A 471 -20.13 -4.49 20.82
CA GLY A 471 -21.18 -4.16 21.78
C GLY A 471 -20.72 -4.28 23.24
N GLN A 472 -20.03 -5.37 23.59
CA GLN A 472 -19.46 -5.59 24.93
C GLN A 472 -18.43 -4.51 25.31
N ARG A 473 -17.69 -3.98 24.34
CA ARG A 473 -16.72 -2.90 24.54
C ARG A 473 -17.33 -1.49 24.50
N GLY A 474 -18.64 -1.35 24.28
CA GLY A 474 -19.28 -0.04 24.09
C GLY A 474 -18.85 0.68 22.81
N LEU A 475 -18.41 -0.09 21.80
CA LEU A 475 -17.87 0.38 20.52
C LEU A 475 -18.84 0.14 19.34
N LEU A 476 -20.08 -0.25 19.62
CA LEU A 476 -21.17 -0.34 18.66
C LEU A 476 -22.05 0.91 18.77
N THR A 477 -22.17 1.67 17.69
CA THR A 477 -22.96 2.91 17.65
C THR A 477 -23.98 2.83 16.52
N LYS A 478 -25.24 3.12 16.83
CA LYS A 478 -26.28 3.22 15.81
C LYS A 478 -26.04 4.49 14.98
N PHE A 479 -26.09 4.37 13.66
CA PHE A 479 -25.93 5.47 12.74
C PHE A 479 -27.27 5.73 12.04
N ASP A 480 -28.07 6.56 12.68
CA ASP A 480 -29.39 6.98 12.20
C ASP A 480 -29.38 8.42 11.68
N ASP A 481 -30.53 8.86 11.14
CA ASP A 481 -30.69 10.20 10.56
C ASP A 481 -30.33 11.30 11.56
N ILE A 482 -30.57 11.09 12.85
CA ILE A 482 -30.18 12.03 13.91
C ILE A 482 -28.66 12.15 13.96
N LEU A 483 -27.93 11.04 14.05
CA LEU A 483 -26.46 11.10 14.05
C LEU A 483 -25.93 11.69 12.74
N PHE A 484 -26.55 11.38 11.61
CA PHE A 484 -26.21 11.96 10.32
C PHE A 484 -26.35 13.49 10.34
N GLU A 485 -27.52 14.01 10.72
CA GLU A 485 -27.77 15.45 10.81
C GLU A 485 -26.84 16.14 11.82
N VAL A 486 -26.58 15.51 12.96
CA VAL A 486 -25.68 16.03 13.99
C VAL A 486 -24.27 16.18 13.44
N LEU A 487 -23.77 15.15 12.76
CA LEU A 487 -22.45 15.19 12.14
C LEU A 487 -22.39 16.20 10.99
N GLU A 488 -23.46 16.33 10.19
CA GLU A 488 -23.54 17.25 9.06
C GLU A 488 -23.66 18.73 9.48
N LYS A 489 -24.40 19.04 10.55
CA LYS A 489 -24.56 20.40 11.07
C LYS A 489 -23.35 20.86 11.87
N ASN A 490 -22.74 19.98 12.65
CA ASN A 490 -21.68 20.32 13.61
C ASN A 490 -20.26 20.17 13.05
N VAL A 491 -20.10 20.06 11.72
CA VAL A 491 -18.77 20.05 11.10
C VAL A 491 -17.95 21.31 11.47
N LYS A 492 -18.61 22.37 11.94
CA LYS A 492 -18.00 23.64 12.37
C LYS A 492 -17.80 23.80 13.89
N ASP A 493 -18.48 23.01 14.72
CA ASP A 493 -18.43 23.15 16.19
C ASP A 493 -17.69 21.96 16.81
N VAL A 494 -16.36 22.09 16.87
CA VAL A 494 -15.43 21.11 17.43
C VAL A 494 -15.48 21.15 18.95
N HIS A 495 -16.61 20.77 19.56
CA HIS A 495 -16.72 20.32 20.96
C HIS A 495 -18.14 19.79 21.19
N PHE A 496 -18.38 18.50 20.97
CA PHE A 496 -19.50 17.84 21.66
C PHE A 496 -19.10 16.51 22.27
N CYS A 497 -19.02 16.55 23.60
CA CYS A 497 -18.98 15.42 24.49
C CYS A 497 -20.30 14.63 24.42
N ASN A 498 -20.18 13.30 24.33
CA ASN A 498 -21.20 12.31 24.63
C ASN A 498 -22.55 12.43 23.89
N TYR A 499 -22.63 11.87 22.68
CA TYR A 499 -23.88 11.41 22.05
C TYR A 499 -24.75 10.56 23.03
N ASN A 500 -24.11 9.85 23.97
CA ASN A 500 -24.78 9.12 25.07
C ASN A 500 -25.62 10.01 26.01
N ILE A 501 -25.35 11.31 26.12
CA ILE A 501 -26.14 12.24 26.95
C ILE A 501 -27.43 12.66 26.24
N ILE A 502 -27.39 12.89 24.93
CA ILE A 502 -28.57 13.26 24.13
C ILE A 502 -29.54 12.08 24.08
N HIS A 503 -29.03 10.87 23.83
CA HIS A 503 -29.86 9.67 23.73
C HIS A 503 -30.49 9.26 25.08
N ASN A 504 -29.82 9.55 26.21
CA ASN A 504 -30.39 9.38 27.55
C ASN A 504 -31.40 10.47 27.89
N LYS A 505 -31.20 11.73 27.45
CA LYS A 505 -32.19 12.80 27.62
C LYS A 505 -33.50 12.51 26.89
N GLU A 506 -33.46 11.99 25.65
CA GLU A 506 -34.67 11.60 24.92
C GLU A 506 -35.37 10.37 25.54
N LYS A 507 -34.60 9.39 26.05
CA LYS A 507 -35.17 8.27 26.81
C LYS A 507 -35.85 8.72 28.10
N ILE A 508 -35.31 9.74 28.77
CA ILE A 508 -35.90 10.33 29.98
C ILE A 508 -37.14 11.17 29.61
N SER A 509 -37.08 11.95 28.53
CA SER A 509 -38.22 12.71 27.96
C SER A 509 -39.40 11.80 27.64
N ASN A 510 -39.16 10.72 26.89
CA ASN A 510 -40.21 9.77 26.51
C ASN A 510 -40.74 8.96 27.72
N LYS A 511 -39.97 8.84 28.80
CA LYS A 511 -40.42 8.24 30.06
C LYS A 511 -41.26 9.22 30.88
N ILE A 512 -40.95 10.52 30.84
CA ILE A 512 -41.73 11.61 31.46
C ILE A 512 -43.08 11.78 30.73
N ASP A 513 -43.09 11.71 29.40
CA ASP A 513 -44.34 11.77 28.60
C ASP A 513 -45.25 10.55 28.82
N SER A 514 -44.68 9.40 29.21
CA SER A 514 -45.44 8.20 29.58
C SER A 514 -46.01 8.23 31.01
N VAL A 515 -45.57 9.17 31.87
CA VAL A 515 -46.00 9.30 33.26
C VAL A 515 -46.96 10.47 33.49
N GLN A 516 -47.06 11.43 32.56
CA GLN A 516 -48.00 12.57 32.65
C GLN A 516 -49.41 12.27 32.11
N LYS A 517 -50.00 11.15 32.54
CA LYS A 517 -51.45 10.99 32.63
C LYS A 517 -51.78 10.38 33.98
N ASN A 518 -51.71 11.20 35.02
CA ASN A 518 -52.70 11.29 36.08
C ASN A 518 -52.29 12.40 37.06
N ASP A 519 -53.28 13.25 37.32
CA ASP A 519 -53.43 14.20 38.42
C ASP A 519 -52.45 15.38 38.53
N ILE A 520 -53.05 16.54 38.27
CA ILE A 520 -52.53 17.90 38.48
C ILE A 520 -52.44 18.17 39.99
N ASN A 521 -51.29 18.67 40.43
CA ASN A 521 -51.20 19.69 41.49
C ASN A 521 -49.96 20.55 41.21
N GLU A 522 -50.21 21.83 40.92
CA GLU A 522 -49.19 22.87 40.72
C GLU A 522 -48.58 23.22 42.08
N ASP A 523 -47.43 22.61 42.43
CA ASP A 523 -46.52 23.14 43.47
C ASP A 523 -45.12 22.45 43.51
N PHE A 524 -44.68 21.79 42.43
CA PHE A 524 -43.43 21.00 42.45
C PHE A 524 -42.35 21.38 41.42
N VAL A 525 -42.50 22.51 40.73
CA VAL A 525 -41.59 22.88 39.61
C VAL A 525 -40.40 23.76 40.05
N GLU A 526 -40.40 24.34 41.25
CA GLU A 526 -39.28 25.20 41.69
C GLU A 526 -38.15 24.49 42.48
N ASN A 527 -38.31 23.24 42.91
CA ASN A 527 -37.31 22.57 43.75
C ASN A 527 -36.39 21.55 43.04
N VAL A 528 -36.46 21.41 41.70
CA VAL A 528 -35.58 20.46 40.96
C VAL A 528 -34.40 21.15 40.26
N GLN A 529 -34.42 22.48 40.10
CA GLN A 529 -33.32 23.21 39.44
C GLN A 529 -32.08 23.44 40.31
N THR A 530 -32.14 23.22 41.63
CA THR A 530 -31.06 23.56 42.56
C THR A 530 -30.27 22.37 43.11
N GLU A 531 -30.71 21.12 42.93
CA GLU A 531 -29.98 19.94 43.42
C GLU A 531 -29.08 19.25 42.38
N THR A 532 -29.21 19.55 41.09
CA THR A 532 -28.40 18.89 40.03
C THR A 532 -27.02 19.53 39.82
N ILE A 533 -26.76 20.71 40.43
CA ILE A 533 -25.47 21.43 40.27
C ILE A 533 -24.50 21.17 41.45
N LYS A 534 -24.90 20.40 42.48
CA LYS A 534 -24.05 20.16 43.67
C LYS A 534 -23.47 18.75 43.84
N SER A 535 -23.61 17.82 42.89
CA SER A 535 -23.12 16.43 43.06
C SER A 535 -21.93 16.01 42.18
N SER A 536 -21.26 16.92 41.46
CA SER A 536 -20.08 16.58 40.63
C SER A 536 -18.71 17.05 41.17
N TYR A 537 -18.64 17.57 42.40
CA TYR A 537 -17.37 17.88 43.07
C TYR A 537 -17.35 17.30 44.48
N LEU A 538 -17.26 15.98 44.61
CA LEU A 538 -16.74 15.35 45.81
C LEU A 538 -16.03 14.04 45.44
N GLY A 539 -14.72 14.01 45.70
CA GLY A 539 -13.94 12.77 45.78
C GLY A 539 -12.76 12.68 44.82
N LYS A 540 -11.63 13.29 45.20
CA LYS A 540 -10.35 12.56 45.39
C LYS A 540 -9.28 13.51 45.94
N ASP A 541 -9.05 13.39 47.23
CA ASP A 541 -7.78 13.76 47.86
C ASP A 541 -6.65 12.91 47.25
N VAL A 542 -5.62 13.59 46.75
CA VAL A 542 -4.26 13.04 46.73
C VAL A 542 -3.33 14.16 47.19
N LEU A 543 -2.75 13.92 48.38
CA LEU A 543 -1.68 14.65 49.02
C LEU A 543 -0.50 14.85 48.07
N PHE A 544 -0.03 16.10 47.93
CA PHE A 544 1.40 16.38 47.90
C PHE A 544 1.68 17.66 48.67
N GLN A 545 2.60 17.51 49.62
CA GLN A 545 3.17 18.53 50.49
C GLN A 545 3.79 19.67 49.67
N ASN A 546 3.65 20.91 50.13
CA ASN A 546 4.80 21.80 50.26
C ASN A 546 4.49 22.95 51.21
N SER A 547 5.36 23.04 52.22
CA SER A 547 5.56 24.09 53.19
C SER A 547 5.88 25.44 52.54
N ASP A 548 5.38 26.50 53.20
CA ASP A 548 6.01 27.80 53.43
C ASP A 548 6.96 28.36 52.35
N ILE A 549 6.63 29.54 51.81
CA ILE A 549 7.40 30.77 52.03
C ILE A 549 6.57 32.00 51.60
N TYR A 550 6.61 32.98 52.49
CA TYR A 550 6.01 34.29 52.48
C TYR A 550 6.55 35.25 51.40
N GLU A 551 5.73 36.28 51.12
CA GLU A 551 6.04 37.69 50.81
C GLU A 551 5.98 38.25 49.37
N LYS A 552 4.96 39.14 49.22
CA LYS A 552 4.99 40.55 48.78
C LYS A 552 4.93 40.97 47.29
N ASN A 553 4.08 41.99 47.11
CA ASN A 553 3.97 43.02 46.06
C ASN A 553 3.11 42.63 44.84
N ARG A 554 1.85 43.06 44.71
CA ARG A 554 1.24 44.41 44.59
C ARG A 554 1.53 45.09 43.23
N ALA A 555 0.43 45.25 42.49
CA ALA A 555 0.08 46.30 41.52
C ALA A 555 0.71 46.30 40.11
N ASP A 556 -0.22 46.29 39.15
CA ASP A 556 -0.32 47.11 37.94
C ASP A 556 0.80 47.08 36.91
N SER A 557 0.43 46.71 35.68
CA SER A 557 1.12 47.16 34.46
C SER A 557 0.16 47.21 33.27
N ASN A 558 -0.09 48.43 32.82
CA ASN A 558 -0.56 48.82 31.49
C ASN A 558 0.49 48.57 30.40
N CYS A 559 0.07 48.78 29.13
CA CYS A 559 0.81 48.90 27.86
C CYS A 559 1.07 47.57 27.13
N ILE A 560 0.45 47.27 25.97
CA ILE A 560 0.46 47.93 24.64
C ILE A 560 1.89 48.13 24.10
N VAL A 561 2.22 47.45 22.98
CA VAL A 561 2.73 48.01 21.69
C VAL A 561 3.36 46.93 20.77
N LYS A 562 2.79 46.83 19.56
CA LYS A 562 3.33 46.59 18.19
C LYS A 562 4.25 45.38 17.84
N THR A 563 3.69 44.53 16.97
CA THR A 563 4.05 44.24 15.55
C THR A 563 5.45 44.63 15.02
N ILE A 564 6.14 43.69 14.34
CA ILE A 564 6.56 43.68 12.89
C ILE A 564 7.75 42.73 12.60
N PHE A 565 7.57 41.92 11.55
CA PHE A 565 8.50 41.22 10.61
C PHE A 565 9.97 40.91 10.93
N GLY A 566 10.41 39.71 10.50
CA GLY A 566 11.81 39.42 10.18
C GLY A 566 12.03 38.00 9.62
N PHE A 567 12.10 37.88 8.29
CA PHE A 567 12.81 36.80 7.60
C PHE A 567 14.31 37.01 7.78
N GLU A 568 15.10 35.97 8.06
CA GLU A 568 16.47 35.87 7.52
C GLU A 568 17.02 34.44 7.56
N LEU A 569 17.45 33.98 6.38
CA LEU A 569 18.41 32.92 6.15
C LEU A 569 19.77 33.33 6.71
N ILE A 570 20.42 32.47 7.51
CA ILE A 570 21.89 32.43 7.60
C ILE A 570 22.39 30.98 7.67
N ILE A 571 23.25 30.68 6.71
CA ILE A 571 24.09 29.50 6.51
C ILE A 571 25.37 29.63 7.35
N ASN A 572 26.00 28.49 7.66
CA ASN A 572 27.42 28.20 7.99
C ASN A 572 27.56 27.52 9.37
N TYR A 573 28.24 26.39 9.55
CA TYR A 573 29.26 25.67 8.77
C TYR A 573 28.98 24.18 8.68
#